data_AF-A0A4P6THV3-F1
#
_entry.id   AF-A0A4P6THV3-F1
#
_cell.length_a   1.000
_cell.length_b   1.000
_cell.length_c   1.000
_cell.angle_alpha   90.00
_cell.angle_beta   90.00
_cell.angle_gamma   90.00
#
_symmetry.space_group_name_H-M   'P 1'
#
loop_
_entity.id
_entity.type
_entity.pdbx_description
1 polymer ?
#
loop_
_entity_poly.entity_id
_entity_poly.type
_entity_poly.pdbx_seq_one_letter_code
_entity_poly.pdbx_strand_id
1 'polypeptide(L)'
;MSGSLFFYIVVVLLLGLCTVCGYLYWRLQLLENRRDSLTAMYLDQQQQQISTLQRDLSRLMARLEQQSRSEPASLSPYNQAIEMIKQGIPASEVASQCGISRSEAELIISLYRNNSTS
;
A
#
# COMPACT_ATOMS: atom_id res chain seq x y z
N MET A 1 13.15 -69.43 31.69
CA MET A 1 14.31 -68.84 30.98
C MET A 1 13.93 -68.08 29.70
N SER A 2 12.68 -68.11 29.24
CA SER A 2 12.24 -67.48 27.98
C SER A 2 11.98 -65.96 28.06
N GLY A 3 11.81 -65.42 29.27
CA GLY A 3 11.48 -64.00 29.47
C GLY A 3 12.60 -63.04 29.07
N SER A 4 13.87 -63.35 29.39
CA SER A 4 14.97 -62.43 29.09
C SER A 4 15.19 -62.25 27.58
N LEU A 5 15.05 -63.31 26.78
CA LEU A 5 15.16 -63.24 25.32
C LEU A 5 14.08 -62.34 24.71
N PHE A 6 12.85 -62.42 25.21
CA PHE A 6 11.77 -61.53 24.78
C PHE A 6 12.08 -60.06 25.11
N PHE A 7 12.59 -59.78 26.32
CA PHE A 7 13.04 -58.44 26.70
C PHE A 7 14.16 -57.92 25.79
N TYR A 8 15.16 -58.74 25.44
CA TYR A 8 16.23 -58.33 24.54
C TYR A 8 15.72 -57.98 23.14
N ILE A 9 14.79 -58.75 22.58
CA ILE A 9 14.19 -58.47 21.26
C ILE A 9 13.43 -57.14 21.27
N VAL A 10 12.64 -56.89 22.31
CA VAL A 10 11.88 -55.64 22.46
C VAL A 10 12.82 -54.43 22.57
N VAL A 11 13.91 -54.55 23.33
CA VAL A 11 14.91 -53.47 23.47
C VAL A 11 15.59 -53.16 22.14
N VAL A 12 15.99 -54.18 21.37
CA VAL A 12 16.60 -53.99 20.05
C VAL A 12 15.62 -53.34 19.07
N LEU A 13 14.35 -53.76 19.09
CA LEU A 13 13.31 -53.19 18.25
C LEU A 13 13.05 -51.71 18.60
N LEU A 14 13.01 -51.38 19.90
CA LEU A 14 12.87 -49.99 20.35
C LEU A 14 14.06 -49.12 19.96
N LEU A 15 15.30 -49.62 20.07
CA LEU A 15 16.48 -48.90 19.59
C LEU A 15 16.45 -48.68 18.07
N GLY A 16 15.99 -49.68 17.31
CA GLY A 16 15.74 -49.54 15.87
C GLY A 16 14.71 -48.44 15.57
N LEU A 17 13.58 -48.42 16.29
CA LEU A 17 12.56 -47.39 16.11
C LEU A 17 13.07 -46.00 16.51
N CYS A 18 13.81 -45.87 17.61
CA CYS A 18 14.38 -44.59 18.03
C CYS A 18 15.38 -44.04 17.01
N THR A 19 16.24 -44.89 16.45
CA THR A 19 17.21 -44.47 15.42
C THR A 19 16.51 -44.06 14.12
N VAL A 20 15.48 -44.81 13.69
CA VAL A 20 14.68 -44.45 12.51
C VAL A 20 13.90 -43.16 12.74
N CYS A 21 13.22 -43.01 13.88
CA CYS A 21 12.51 -41.78 14.22
C CYS A 21 13.46 -40.58 14.30
N GLY A 22 14.64 -40.73 14.91
CA GLY A 22 15.66 -39.69 14.95
C GLY A 22 16.17 -39.30 13.56
N TYR A 23 16.42 -40.30 12.70
CA TYR A 23 16.83 -40.05 11.31
C TYR A 23 15.73 -39.32 10.51
N LEU A 24 14.47 -39.75 10.64
CA LEU A 24 13.35 -39.09 9.98
C LEU A 24 13.14 -37.67 10.50
N TYR A 25 13.28 -37.46 11.81
CA TYR A 25 13.17 -36.14 12.42
C TYR A 25 14.29 -35.21 11.93
N TRP A 26 15.54 -35.67 11.93
CA TRP A 26 16.65 -34.90 11.34
C TRP A 26 16.37 -34.59 9.86
N ARG A 27 15.94 -35.58 9.08
CA ARG A 27 15.66 -35.39 7.65
C ARG A 27 14.54 -34.37 7.42
N LEU A 28 13.49 -34.39 8.23
CA LEU A 28 12.40 -33.41 8.18
C LEU A 28 12.88 -32.01 8.58
N GLN A 29 13.65 -31.92 9.66
CA GLN A 29 14.18 -30.66 10.18
C GLN A 29 15.12 -29.99 9.17
N LEU A 30 15.89 -30.78 8.41
CA LEU A 30 16.73 -30.25 7.33
C LEU A 30 15.89 -29.66 6.19
N LEU A 31 14.73 -30.25 5.87
CA LEU A 31 13.80 -29.73 4.87
C LEU A 31 13.06 -28.47 5.36
N GLU A 32 12.71 -28.44 6.64
CA GLU A 32 12.05 -27.30 7.28
C GLU A 32 12.96 -26.07 7.28
N ASN A 33 14.23 -26.21 7.68
CA ASN A 33 15.22 -25.15 7.58
C ASN A 33 15.35 -24.57 6.16
N ARG A 34 15.24 -25.41 5.12
CA ARG A 34 15.27 -24.93 3.72
C ARG A 34 14.02 -24.13 3.39
N ARG A 35 12.84 -24.59 3.81
CA ARG A 35 11.60 -23.83 3.63
C ARG A 35 11.64 -22.50 4.34
N ASP A 36 12.08 -22.46 5.59
CA ASP A 36 12.14 -21.24 6.39
C ASP A 36 13.11 -20.22 5.79
N SER A 37 14.23 -20.68 5.24
CA SER A 37 15.14 -19.79 4.53
C SER A 37 14.53 -19.17 3.28
N LEU A 38 13.70 -19.93 2.55
CA LEU A 38 13.02 -19.42 1.36
C LEU A 38 11.92 -18.44 1.75
N THR A 39 11.07 -18.78 2.72
CA THR A 39 10.00 -17.89 3.19
C THR A 39 10.57 -16.59 3.74
N ALA A 40 11.67 -16.65 4.50
CA ALA A 40 12.37 -15.46 4.98
C ALA A 40 12.88 -14.58 3.81
N MET A 41 13.48 -15.18 2.78
CA MET A 41 13.92 -14.43 1.59
C MET A 41 12.74 -13.79 0.83
N TYR A 42 11.62 -14.51 0.67
CA TYR A 42 10.43 -13.96 0.02
C TYR A 42 9.85 -12.77 0.79
N LEU A 43 9.77 -12.88 2.13
CA LEU A 43 9.29 -11.80 2.98
C LEU A 43 10.22 -10.57 2.92
N ASP A 44 11.54 -10.79 2.98
CA ASP A 44 12.52 -9.71 2.88
C ASP A 44 12.42 -8.98 1.54
N GLN A 45 12.30 -9.73 0.44
CA GLN A 45 12.12 -9.15 -0.89
C GLN A 45 10.85 -8.30 -0.98
N GLN A 46 9.72 -8.79 -0.46
CA GLN A 46 8.47 -8.02 -0.45
C GLN A 46 8.60 -6.76 0.41
N GLN A 47 9.25 -6.86 1.57
CA GLN A 47 9.47 -5.72 2.46
C GLN A 47 10.34 -4.66 1.82
N GLN A 48 11.39 -5.07 1.09
CA GLN A 48 12.22 -4.16 0.30
C GLN A 48 11.39 -3.45 -0.76
N GLN A 49 10.58 -4.17 -1.54
CA GLN A 49 9.69 -3.57 -2.55
C GLN A 49 8.73 -2.54 -1.95
N ILE A 50 8.08 -2.86 -0.83
CA ILE A 50 7.19 -1.92 -0.14
C ILE A 50 7.96 -0.67 0.27
N SER A 51 9.16 -0.83 0.83
CA SER A 51 9.99 0.30 1.25
C SER A 51 10.41 1.20 0.08
N THR A 52 10.71 0.62 -1.09
CA THR A 52 11.07 1.40 -2.28
C THR A 52 9.87 2.15 -2.82
N LEU A 53 8.70 1.51 -2.93
CA LEU A 53 7.48 2.18 -3.38
C LEU A 53 7.06 3.30 -2.42
N GLN A 54 7.14 3.09 -1.11
CA GLN A 54 6.84 4.12 -0.12
C GLN A 54 7.76 5.35 -0.25
N ARG A 55 9.06 5.12 -0.51
CA ARG A 55 10.01 6.23 -0.77
C ARG A 55 9.71 6.95 -2.07
N ASP A 56 9.29 6.25 -3.11
CA ASP A 56 8.95 6.87 -4.38
C ASP A 56 7.65 7.66 -4.28
N LEU A 57 6.64 7.16 -3.55
CA LEU A 57 5.43 7.93 -3.23
C LEU A 57 5.76 9.20 -2.44
N SER A 58 6.59 9.11 -1.40
CA SER A 58 6.95 10.31 -0.62
C SER A 58 7.75 11.32 -1.45
N ARG A 59 8.63 10.85 -2.35
CA ARG A 59 9.33 11.71 -3.31
C ARG A 59 8.38 12.38 -4.31
N LEU A 60 7.41 11.64 -4.85
CA LEU A 60 6.42 12.17 -5.78
C LEU A 60 5.52 13.20 -5.09
N MET A 61 5.05 12.90 -3.87
CA MET A 61 4.28 13.85 -3.06
C MET A 61 5.10 15.12 -2.78
N ALA A 62 6.37 14.99 -2.39
CA ALA A 62 7.24 16.16 -2.16
C ALA A 62 7.46 16.98 -3.46
N ARG A 63 7.56 16.32 -4.62
CA ARG A 63 7.63 17.02 -5.92
C ARG A 63 6.34 17.74 -6.25
N LEU A 64 5.18 17.13 -5.99
CA LEU A 64 3.88 17.76 -6.17
C LEU A 64 3.71 18.96 -5.22
N GLU A 65 4.10 18.85 -3.96
CA GLU A 65 4.09 19.96 -3.00
C GLU A 65 5.03 21.09 -3.43
N GLN A 66 6.21 20.75 -3.93
CA GLN A 66 7.15 21.74 -4.46
C GLN A 66 6.58 22.40 -5.71
N GLN A 67 5.94 21.64 -6.61
CA GLN A 67 5.27 22.18 -7.79
C GLN A 67 4.08 23.04 -7.40
N SER A 68 3.29 22.67 -6.39
CA SER A 68 2.17 23.48 -5.88
C SER A 68 2.62 24.71 -5.10
N ARG A 69 3.87 24.75 -4.62
CA ARG A 69 4.50 25.96 -4.04
C ARG A 69 5.16 26.84 -5.09
N SER A 70 5.59 26.27 -6.21
CA SER A 70 6.23 26.96 -7.32
C SER A 70 5.20 27.53 -8.30
N GLU A 71 4.07 26.87 -8.45
CA GLU A 71 2.80 27.54 -8.76
C GLU A 71 2.51 28.46 -7.57
N PRO A 72 2.33 29.78 -7.76
CA PRO A 72 1.86 30.62 -6.68
C PRO A 72 0.60 29.99 -6.11
N ALA A 73 0.41 30.09 -4.79
CA ALA A 73 -0.79 29.66 -4.09
C ALA A 73 -2.03 30.39 -4.60
N SER A 74 -2.47 30.09 -5.82
CA SER A 74 -3.87 30.19 -6.18
C SER A 74 -4.52 29.05 -5.40
N LEU A 75 -5.14 29.40 -4.27
CA LEU A 75 -6.47 28.85 -4.04
C LEU A 75 -7.16 28.87 -5.41
N SER A 76 -7.35 27.68 -5.98
CA SER A 76 -7.71 27.46 -7.39
C SER A 76 -8.53 28.64 -7.92
N PRO A 77 -8.17 29.30 -9.03
CA PRO A 77 -8.94 30.44 -9.56
C PRO A 77 -10.44 30.11 -9.69
N TYR A 78 -10.78 28.82 -9.81
CA TYR A 78 -12.13 28.29 -9.70
C TYR A 78 -12.79 28.45 -8.33
N ASN A 79 -12.11 28.20 -7.21
CA ASN A 79 -12.67 28.38 -5.88
C ASN A 79 -13.00 29.85 -5.63
N GLN A 80 -12.09 30.77 -6.01
CA GLN A 80 -12.36 32.20 -5.96
C GLN A 80 -13.51 32.59 -6.89
N ALA A 81 -13.57 32.03 -8.10
CA ALA A 81 -14.68 32.24 -9.02
C ALA A 81 -16.02 31.76 -8.43
N ILE A 82 -16.05 30.59 -7.78
CA ILE A 82 -17.25 30.04 -7.13
C ILE A 82 -17.72 30.96 -5.99
N GLU A 83 -16.82 31.50 -5.18
CA GLU A 83 -17.19 32.46 -4.12
C GLU A 83 -17.77 33.76 -4.67
N MET A 84 -17.17 34.33 -5.73
CA MET A 84 -17.70 35.53 -6.38
C MET A 84 -19.04 35.29 -7.07
N ILE A 85 -19.24 34.11 -7.66
CA ILE A 85 -20.51 33.71 -8.27
C ILE A 85 -21.60 33.59 -7.20
N LYS A 86 -21.29 33.03 -6.02
CA LYS A 86 -22.23 32.99 -4.88
C LYS A 86 -22.64 34.39 -4.40
N GLN A 87 -21.75 35.36 -4.52
CA GLN A 87 -22.02 36.77 -4.20
C GLN A 87 -22.82 37.49 -5.31
N GLY A 88 -23.11 36.82 -6.43
CA GLY A 88 -23.89 37.37 -7.54
C GLY A 88 -23.08 38.21 -8.53
N ILE A 89 -21.74 38.12 -8.51
CA ILE A 89 -20.88 38.85 -9.44
C ILE A 89 -21.04 38.31 -10.87
N PRO A 90 -21.14 39.17 -11.91
CA PRO A 90 -21.37 38.73 -13.28
C PRO A 90 -20.16 37.99 -13.89
N ALA A 91 -20.43 37.06 -14.81
CA ALA A 91 -19.44 36.17 -15.44
C ALA A 91 -18.24 36.90 -16.06
N SER A 92 -18.47 38.06 -16.66
CA SER A 92 -17.43 38.89 -17.27
C SER A 92 -16.41 39.40 -16.26
N GLU A 93 -16.88 39.77 -15.07
CA GLU A 93 -16.06 40.32 -14.01
C GLU A 93 -15.33 39.20 -13.27
N VAL A 94 -16.01 38.08 -13.02
CA VAL A 94 -15.41 36.85 -12.49
C VAL A 94 -14.26 36.35 -13.40
N ALA A 95 -14.47 36.31 -14.71
CA ALA A 95 -13.46 35.91 -15.68
C ALA A 95 -12.23 36.83 -15.63
N SER A 96 -12.45 38.14 -15.55
CA SER A 96 -11.36 39.12 -15.48
C SER A 96 -10.56 39.07 -14.17
N GLN A 97 -11.22 38.84 -13.04
CA GLN A 97 -10.59 38.83 -11.72
C GLN A 97 -9.92 37.49 -11.38
N CYS A 98 -10.49 36.36 -11.82
CA CYS A 98 -9.93 35.03 -11.59
C CYS A 98 -9.01 34.52 -12.69
N GLY A 99 -8.86 35.27 -13.79
CA GLY A 99 -8.00 34.85 -14.92
C GLY A 99 -8.51 33.59 -15.65
N ILE A 100 -9.82 33.35 -15.63
CA ILE A 100 -10.48 32.24 -16.34
C ILE A 100 -11.20 32.75 -17.60
N SER A 101 -11.51 31.86 -18.53
CA SER A 101 -12.20 32.27 -19.76
C SER A 101 -13.66 32.67 -19.47
N ARG A 102 -14.22 33.59 -20.28
CA ARG A 102 -15.62 34.02 -20.12
C ARG A 102 -16.61 32.85 -20.24
N SER A 103 -16.37 31.96 -21.20
CA SER A 103 -17.17 30.75 -21.42
C SER A 103 -17.15 29.80 -20.23
N GLU A 104 -16.02 29.70 -19.54
CA GLU A 104 -15.82 28.86 -18.36
C GLU A 104 -16.50 29.46 -17.12
N ALA A 105 -16.45 30.78 -16.94
CA ALA A 105 -17.22 31.47 -15.91
C ALA A 105 -18.75 31.27 -16.12
N GLU A 106 -19.24 31.40 -17.35
CA GLU A 106 -20.66 31.15 -17.68
C GLU A 106 -21.08 29.69 -17.43
N LEU A 107 -20.21 28.73 -17.69
CA LEU A 107 -20.43 27.31 -17.40
C LEU A 107 -20.57 27.06 -15.88
N ILE A 108 -19.67 27.60 -15.07
CA ILE A 108 -19.69 27.45 -13.61
C ILE A 108 -20.99 28.04 -13.03
N ILE A 109 -21.39 29.23 -13.47
CA ILE A 109 -22.65 29.88 -13.06
C ILE A 109 -23.86 29.00 -13.37
N SER A 110 -23.91 28.45 -14.59
CA SER A 110 -25.00 27.60 -15.04
C SER A 110 -25.11 26.32 -14.19
N LEU A 111 -23.98 25.71 -13.88
CA LEU A 111 -23.89 24.53 -13.02
C LEU A 111 -24.31 24.84 -11.58
N TYR A 112 -23.85 25.98 -11.03
CA TYR A 112 -24.16 26.37 -9.66
C TYR A 112 -25.63 26.77 -9.46
N ARG A 113 -26.21 27.47 -10.45
CA ARG A 113 -27.64 27.82 -10.44
C ARG A 113 -28.52 26.57 -10.45
N ASN A 114 -28.15 25.57 -11.24
CA ASN A 114 -28.88 24.29 -11.31
C ASN A 114 -28.77 23.48 -10.00
N ASN A 115 -27.59 23.45 -9.39
CA ASN A 115 -27.37 22.76 -8.11
C ASN A 115 -28.09 23.45 -6.94
N SER A 116 -28.12 24.79 -6.91
CA SER A 116 -28.77 25.56 -5.84
C SER A 116 -30.31 25.48 -5.85
N THR A 117 -30.91 25.01 -6.95
CA THR A 117 -32.36 24.82 -7.11
C THR A 117 -32.84 23.41 -6.79
N SER A 118 -31.97 22.55 -6.24
CA SER A 118 -32.29 21.18 -5.82
C SER A 118 -32.23 21.03 -4.30
#